data_AF-M6FDP6-F1
#
_entry.id   AF-M6FDP6-F1
#
_cell.length_a   1.000
_cell.length_b   1.000
_cell.length_c   1.000
_cell.angle_alpha   90.00
_cell.angle_beta   90.00
_cell.angle_gamma   90.00
#
_symmetry.space_group_name_H-M   'P 1'
#
loop_
_entity.id
_entity.type
_entity.pdbx_description
1 polymer ?
#
loop_
_entity_poly.entity_id
_entity_poly.type
_entity_poly.pdbx_seq_one_letter_code
_entity_poly.pdbx_strand_id
1 'polypeptide(L)'
;MRELCDGQKKKKAVLVKTIVTTDLQEIIAKKNKVKYKNVLTGFKFIAQVMAKIDKSKTDFFLFGGEESFGYLPVSFVRDKDSLSSALLLLEILTEKKIF
;
A
#
# COMPACT_ATOMS: atom_id res chain seq x y z
N MET A 1 -0.20 -12.47 -4.80
CA MET A 1 -0.34 -11.02 -5.11
C MET A 1 0.37 -10.58 -6.40
N ARG A 2 1.34 -11.34 -6.94
CA ARG A 2 2.12 -10.96 -8.13
C ARG A 2 1.32 -10.51 -9.37
N GLU A 3 0.21 -11.16 -9.68
CA GLU A 3 -0.61 -10.82 -10.85
C GLU A 3 -1.26 -9.42 -10.76
N LEU A 4 -1.51 -8.91 -9.54
CA LEU A 4 -2.02 -7.55 -9.34
C LEU A 4 -0.97 -6.47 -9.68
N CYS A 5 0.32 -6.80 -9.62
CA CYS A 5 1.41 -5.87 -9.93
C CYS A 5 1.83 -5.90 -11.41
N ASP A 6 1.72 -7.06 -12.07
CA ASP A 6 2.26 -7.24 -13.43
C ASP A 6 1.50 -6.45 -14.51
N GLY A 7 0.19 -6.29 -14.36
CA GLY A 7 -0.63 -5.43 -15.24
C GLY A 7 -0.38 -3.92 -15.07
N GLN A 8 0.42 -3.51 -14.08
CA GLN A 8 0.57 -2.11 -13.67
C GLN A 8 1.98 -1.56 -13.89
N LYS A 9 2.86 -2.31 -14.57
CA LYS A 9 4.28 -1.96 -14.83
C LYS A 9 4.53 -0.58 -15.46
N LYS A 10 3.53 0.05 -16.09
CA LYS A 10 3.64 1.40 -16.66
C LYS A 10 3.25 2.54 -15.70
N LYS A 11 2.59 2.23 -14.58
CA LYS A 11 2.11 3.21 -13.60
C LYS A 11 3.07 3.34 -12.43
N LYS A 12 3.13 4.51 -11.82
CA LYS A 12 3.95 4.78 -10.64
C LYS A 12 3.21 4.29 -9.40
N ALA A 13 3.88 3.46 -8.61
CA ALA A 13 3.35 2.94 -7.35
C ALA A 13 3.20 4.07 -6.32
N VAL A 14 2.09 4.06 -5.58
CA VAL A 14 1.80 5.03 -4.51
C VAL A 14 1.51 4.30 -3.20
N LEU A 15 2.33 4.56 -2.18
CA LEU A 15 2.09 4.21 -0.79
C LEU A 15 1.30 5.33 -0.10
N VAL A 16 0.29 4.99 0.69
CA VAL A 16 -0.52 5.97 1.43
C VAL A 16 -0.49 5.61 2.91
N LYS A 17 -0.04 6.53 3.77
CA LYS A 17 0.00 6.32 5.22
C LYS A 17 -0.61 7.49 5.99
N THR A 18 -0.98 7.27 7.25
CA THR A 18 -1.34 8.38 8.14
C THR A 18 -0.11 9.16 8.61
N ILE A 19 -0.29 10.43 8.93
CA ILE A 19 0.76 11.31 9.45
C ILE A 19 1.36 10.83 10.78
N VAL A 20 0.60 10.07 11.57
CA VAL A 20 1.04 9.50 12.86
C VAL A 20 1.73 8.13 12.70
N THR A 21 1.67 7.52 11.51
CA THR A 21 2.43 6.30 11.22
C THR A 21 3.91 6.60 11.08
N THR A 22 4.76 5.71 11.60
CA THR A 22 6.22 5.80 11.54
C THR A 22 6.77 6.20 10.16
N ASP A 23 7.87 6.94 10.16
CA ASP A 23 8.58 7.37 8.95
C ASP A 23 9.36 6.26 8.26
N LEU A 24 9.46 5.07 8.88
CA LEU A 24 10.07 3.90 8.27
C LEU A 24 9.48 3.59 6.88
N GLN A 25 8.15 3.71 6.73
CA GLN A 25 7.49 3.48 5.45
C GLN A 25 7.93 4.50 4.38
N GLU A 26 8.20 5.75 4.75
CA GLU A 26 8.69 6.77 3.83
C GLU A 26 10.13 6.51 3.40
N ILE A 27 10.98 6.10 4.35
CA ILE A 27 12.38 5.75 4.08
C ILE A 27 12.44 4.59 3.09
N ILE A 28 11.61 3.56 3.30
CA ILE A 28 11.49 2.41 2.39
C ILE A 28 10.98 2.86 1.02
N ALA A 29 9.94 3.71 0.96
CA ALA A 29 9.40 4.20 -0.29
C ALA A 29 10.43 5.02 -1.09
N LYS A 30 11.14 5.95 -0.43
CA LYS A 30 12.21 6.77 -1.03
C LYS A 30 13.34 5.89 -1.58
N LYS A 31 13.82 4.90 -0.81
CA LYS A 31 14.86 3.96 -1.24
C LYS A 31 14.46 3.20 -2.51
N ASN A 32 13.19 2.85 -2.64
CA ASN A 32 12.66 2.10 -3.79
C ASN A 32 12.07 3.01 -4.90
N LYS A 33 12.24 4.34 -4.83
CA LYS A 33 11.68 5.31 -5.80
C LYS A 33 10.15 5.20 -5.96
N VAL A 34 9.46 4.80 -4.90
CA VAL A 34 7.99 4.72 -4.81
C VAL A 34 7.45 6.06 -4.32
N LYS A 35 6.36 6.55 -4.93
CA LYS A 35 5.67 7.73 -4.42
C LYS A 35 5.01 7.39 -3.10
N TYR A 36 5.01 8.32 -2.15
CA TYR A 36 4.26 8.16 -0.92
C TYR A 36 3.38 9.38 -0.66
N LYS A 37 2.31 9.20 0.12
CA LYS A 37 1.41 10.28 0.53
C LYS A 37 1.00 10.11 1.98
N ASN A 38 1.22 11.17 2.76
CA ASN A 38 0.74 11.25 4.12
C ASN A 38 -0.67 11.87 4.12
N VAL A 39 -1.57 11.28 4.91
CA VAL A 39 -2.93 11.75 5.11
C VAL A 39 -3.24 11.88 6.61
N LEU A 40 -4.32 12.58 6.94
CA LEU A 40 -4.80 12.64 8.33
C LEU A 40 -5.19 11.25 8.84
N THR A 41 -5.15 11.07 10.16
CA THR A 41 -5.54 9.82 10.82
C THR A 41 -6.98 9.42 10.46
N GLY A 42 -7.17 8.15 10.12
CA GLY A 42 -8.45 7.58 9.72
C GLY A 42 -8.41 7.05 8.29
N PHE A 43 -8.74 5.76 8.15
CA PHE A 43 -8.69 5.04 6.88
C PHE A 43 -9.55 5.67 5.76
N LYS A 44 -10.59 6.44 6.13
CA LYS A 44 -11.39 7.24 5.17
C LYS A 44 -10.53 8.14 4.28
N PHE A 45 -9.44 8.69 4.81
CA PHE A 45 -8.55 9.58 4.04
C PHE A 45 -7.65 8.79 3.10
N ILE A 46 -7.25 7.57 3.49
CA ILE A 46 -6.56 6.61 2.61
C ILE A 46 -7.50 6.25 1.44
N ALA A 47 -8.74 5.85 1.74
CA ALA A 47 -9.76 5.53 0.73
C ALA A 47 -10.05 6.70 -0.23
N GLN A 48 -10.06 7.94 0.27
CA GLN A 48 -10.22 9.13 -0.57
C GLN A 48 -9.05 9.32 -1.55
N VAL A 49 -7.82 8.99 -1.14
CA VAL A 49 -6.66 8.99 -2.05
C VAL A 49 -6.79 7.86 -3.07
N MET A 50 -7.21 6.66 -2.66
CA MET A 50 -7.45 5.54 -3.57
C MET A 50 -8.45 5.92 -4.66
N ALA A 51 -9.57 6.56 -4.31
CA ALA A 51 -10.56 7.04 -5.27
C ALA A 51 -10.01 8.05 -6.30
N LYS A 52 -8.98 8.84 -5.92
CA LYS A 52 -8.26 9.73 -6.85
C LYS A 52 -7.30 8.93 -7.74
N ILE A 53 -6.64 7.91 -7.18
CA ILE A 53 -5.72 7.03 -7.91
C ILE A 53 -6.45 6.19 -8.95
N ASP A 54 -7.67 5.71 -8.68
CA ASP A 54 -8.46 4.93 -9.65
C ASP A 54 -8.73 5.71 -10.94
N LYS A 55 -8.89 7.03 -10.82
CA LYS A 55 -9.06 7.95 -11.94
C LYS A 55 -7.73 8.32 -12.62
N SER A 56 -6.59 7.92 -12.03
CA SER A 56 -5.27 8.22 -12.53
C SER A 56 -4.85 7.25 -13.64
N LYS A 57 -4.37 7.82 -14.74
CA LYS A 57 -3.72 7.07 -15.82
C LYS A 57 -2.26 6.75 -15.51
N THR A 58 -1.65 7.46 -14.56
CA THR A 58 -0.20 7.44 -14.31
C THR A 58 0.18 6.76 -13.00
N ASP A 59 -0.73 6.69 -12.04
CA ASP A 59 -0.45 6.21 -10.69
C ASP A 59 -1.30 4.98 -10.38
N PHE A 60 -0.77 4.10 -9.52
CA PHE A 60 -1.54 3.00 -8.94
C PHE A 60 -1.34 2.87 -7.44
N PHE A 61 -2.35 2.33 -6.77
CA PHE A 61 -2.35 2.13 -5.33
C PHE A 61 -1.55 0.88 -5.01
N LEU A 62 -0.44 1.06 -4.27
CA LEU A 62 0.42 -0.04 -3.87
C LEU A 62 0.05 -0.57 -2.48
N PHE A 63 -0.09 0.32 -1.51
CA PHE A 63 -0.25 -0.05 -0.11
C PHE A 63 -0.85 1.10 0.71
N GLY A 64 -1.73 0.75 1.65
CA GLY A 64 -2.30 1.64 2.66
C GLY A 64 -1.88 1.20 4.07
N GLY A 65 -1.49 2.14 4.92
CA GLY A 65 -1.02 1.85 6.27
C GLY A 65 -1.42 2.86 7.35
N GLU A 66 -1.85 2.36 8.50
CA GLU A 66 -2.01 3.09 9.75
C GLU A 66 -1.23 2.38 10.88
N GLU A 67 -0.77 3.14 11.85
CA GLU A 67 -0.04 2.69 13.04
C GLU A 67 -0.87 1.74 13.92
N SER A 68 -2.19 1.84 13.82
CA SER A 68 -3.16 1.04 14.57
C SER A 68 -3.30 -0.41 14.04
N PHE A 69 -2.26 -0.97 13.43
CA PHE A 69 -2.29 -2.25 12.70
C PHE A 69 -3.26 -2.27 11.51
N GLY A 70 -3.54 -1.11 10.91
CA GLY A 70 -4.43 -0.98 9.77
C GLY A 70 -3.68 -1.08 8.46
N TYR A 71 -3.66 -2.24 7.82
CA TYR A 71 -2.93 -2.47 6.58
C TYR A 71 -3.87 -2.86 5.44
N LEU A 72 -3.51 -2.41 4.23
CA LEU A 72 -4.27 -2.70 3.02
C LEU A 72 -3.32 -2.85 1.82
N PRO A 73 -3.04 -4.10 1.42
CA PRO A 73 -2.20 -4.40 0.26
C PRO A 73 -2.98 -4.58 -1.05
N VAL A 74 -4.30 -4.39 -1.05
CA VAL A 74 -5.17 -4.57 -2.23
C VAL A 74 -5.91 -3.28 -2.60
N SER A 75 -6.25 -3.10 -3.87
CA SER A 75 -6.90 -1.89 -4.39
C SER A 75 -8.42 -1.96 -4.47
N PHE A 76 -9.03 -3.14 -4.25
CA PHE A 76 -10.48 -3.33 -4.38
C PHE A 76 -11.23 -3.16 -3.04
N VAL A 77 -10.55 -3.34 -1.90
CA VAL A 77 -11.11 -3.03 -0.56
C VAL A 77 -10.86 -1.56 -0.25
N ARG A 78 -11.78 -0.92 0.48
CA ARG A 78 -11.72 0.52 0.84
C ARG A 78 -11.55 0.76 2.34
N ASP A 79 -11.21 -0.30 3.06
CA ASP A 79 -10.94 -0.32 4.49
C ASP A 79 -9.74 -1.24 4.75
N LYS A 80 -9.33 -1.35 6.01
CA LYS A 80 -8.29 -2.29 6.47
C LYS A 80 -8.67 -3.71 6.09
N ASP A 81 -7.69 -4.50 5.66
CA ASP A 81 -7.90 -5.90 5.31
C ASP A 81 -6.79 -6.77 5.93
N SER A 82 -7.13 -7.39 7.06
CA SER A 82 -6.21 -8.24 7.81
C SER A 82 -5.90 -9.55 7.09
N LEU A 83 -6.86 -10.14 6.35
CA LEU A 83 -6.68 -11.41 5.65
C LEU A 83 -5.72 -11.22 4.47
N SER A 84 -5.95 -10.21 3.64
CA SER A 84 -5.04 -9.89 2.53
C SER A 84 -3.65 -9.49 3.04
N SER A 85 -3.56 -8.81 4.18
CA SER A 85 -2.29 -8.46 4.81
C SER A 85 -1.52 -9.68 5.34
N ALA A 86 -2.21 -10.61 6.01
CA ALA A 86 -1.62 -11.85 6.48
C ALA A 86 -1.14 -12.72 5.30
N LEU A 87 -1.94 -12.81 4.24
CA LEU A 87 -1.56 -13.54 3.03
C LEU A 87 -0.34 -12.93 2.35
N LEU A 88 -0.25 -11.59 2.27
CA LEU A 88 0.94 -10.92 1.75
C LEU A 88 2.19 -11.25 2.58
N LEU A 89 2.07 -11.28 3.92
CA LEU A 89 3.18 -11.65 4.79
C LEU A 89 3.64 -13.08 4.53
N LEU A 90 2.71 -14.03 4.41
CA LEU A 90 3.02 -15.43 4.09
C LEU A 90 3.71 -15.57 2.72
N GLU A 91 3.26 -14.82 1.72
CA GLU A 91 3.89 -14.78 0.39
C GLU A 91 5.34 -14.28 0.48
N ILE A 92 5.60 -13.22 1.26
CA ILE A 92 6.96 -12.70 1.51
C ILE A 92 7.85 -13.74 2.20
N LEU A 93 7.33 -14.43 3.22
CA LEU A 93 8.07 -15.46 3.97
C LEU A 93 8.44 -16.64 3.07
N THR A 94 7.52 -17.05 2.19
CA THR A 94 7.71 -18.16 1.24
C THR A 94 8.77 -17.79 0.19
N GLU A 95 8.70 -16.58 -0.36
CA GLU A 95 9.65 -16.09 -1.38
C GLU A 95 11.08 -15.92 -0.85
N LYS A 96 11.22 -15.50 0.41
CA LYS A 96 12.53 -15.30 1.01
C LYS A 96 13.21 -16.62 1.42
N LYS A 97 12.57 -17.78 1.23
CA LYS A 97 13.03 -19.09 1.70
C LYS A 97 13.57 -19.01 3.13
N ILE A 98 12.80 -18.38 4.01
CA ILE A 98 13.20 -18.21 5.43
C ILE A 98 13.06 -19.54 6.19
N PHE A 99 12.59 -20.60 5.52
CA PHE A 99 12.64 -22.00 5.94
C PHE A 99 12.94 -22.89 4.73
#